data_AF-A0A4Z2DZW3-F1
#
_entry.id   AF-A0A4Z2DZW3-F1
#
_cell.length_a   1.000
_cell.length_b   1.000
_cell.length_c   1.000
_cell.angle_alpha   90.00
_cell.angle_beta   90.00
_cell.angle_gamma   90.00
#
_symmetry.space_group_name_H-M   'P 1'
#
loop_
_entity.id
_entity.type
_entity.pdbx_description
1 polymer ?
#
loop_
_entity_poly.entity_id
_entity_poly.type
_entity_poly.pdbx_seq_one_letter_code
_entity_poly.pdbx_strand_id
1 'polypeptide(L)' 'MPVDVPTGFACFPEELMHSPRLWVEQKYRRLVSYTPMARGGHFAAMEEPRLMAEDIQNFTRTVEKRKRKK' A
#
# COMPACT_ATOMS: atom_id res chain seq x y z
N MET A 1 4.73 3.79 18.08
CA MET A 1 5.20 5.07 17.50
C MET A 1 4.64 5.20 16.10
N PRO A 2 4.00 6.32 15.71
CA PRO A 2 3.39 6.47 14.39
C PRO A 2 4.46 6.65 13.29
N VAL A 3 4.08 6.36 12.04
CA VAL A 3 4.92 6.59 10.85
C VAL A 3 4.45 7.86 10.14
N ASP A 4 5.35 8.84 9.98
CA ASP A 4 5.05 10.18 9.45
C ASP A 4 5.53 10.43 8.01
N VAL A 5 6.09 9.40 7.36
CA VAL A 5 6.49 9.46 5.93
C VAL A 5 5.35 8.98 5.01
N PRO A 6 5.30 9.46 3.74
CA PRO A 6 4.31 8.96 2.78
C PRO A 6 4.35 7.44 2.67
N THR A 7 3.22 6.78 2.87
CA THR A 7 3.11 5.32 2.93
C THR A 7 2.03 4.82 1.97
N GLY A 8 2.27 3.73 1.26
CA GLY A 8 1.25 2.97 0.51
C GLY A 8 1.01 1.63 1.18
N PHE A 9 -0.23 1.12 1.10
CA PHE A 9 -0.61 -0.16 1.70
C PHE A 9 -1.42 -1.00 0.70
N ALA A 10 -0.84 -2.11 0.23
CA ALA A 10 -1.51 -3.11 -0.59
C ALA A 10 -2.06 -4.23 0.31
N CYS A 11 -3.38 -4.42 0.33
CA CYS A 11 -4.05 -5.40 1.17
C CYS A 11 -4.44 -6.63 0.35
N PHE A 12 -3.65 -7.69 0.43
CA PHE A 12 -3.92 -8.96 -0.23
C PHE A 12 -4.91 -9.82 0.60
N PRO A 13 -5.86 -10.52 -0.05
CA PRO A 13 -6.91 -11.25 0.65
C PRO A 13 -6.40 -12.44 1.47
N GLU A 14 -5.37 -13.15 0.98
CA GLU A 14 -4.82 -14.36 1.62
C GLU A 14 -3.55 -14.05 2.45
N GLU A 15 -3.38 -12.80 2.90
CA GLU A 15 -2.32 -12.44 3.84
C GLU A 15 -2.63 -13.01 5.23
N LEU A 16 -1.58 -13.42 5.97
CA LEU A 16 -1.70 -14.05 7.28
C LEU A 16 -2.44 -13.17 8.30
N MET A 17 -2.25 -11.86 8.20
CA MET A 17 -2.91 -10.89 9.08
C MET A 17 -3.77 -9.93 8.28
N HIS A 18 -5.08 -10.06 8.44
CA HIS A 18 -6.01 -9.05 7.95
C HIS A 18 -5.76 -7.71 8.66
N SER A 19 -5.55 -6.65 7.87
CA SER A 19 -5.24 -5.32 8.37
C SER A 19 -6.38 -4.35 8.03
N PRO A 20 -7.36 -4.17 8.94
CA PRO A 20 -8.45 -3.21 8.76
C PRO A 20 -7.91 -1.81 8.48
N ARG A 21 -8.56 -1.10 7.56
CA ARG A 21 -8.14 0.24 7.16
C ARG A 21 -7.95 1.21 8.33
N LEU A 22 -8.84 1.15 9.33
CA LEU A 22 -8.75 1.98 10.55
C LEU A 22 -7.43 1.77 11.30
N TRP A 23 -6.94 0.53 11.42
CA TRP A 23 -5.68 0.24 12.11
C TRP A 23 -4.49 0.75 11.32
N VAL A 24 -4.55 0.64 9.99
CA VAL A 24 -3.52 1.17 9.10
C VAL A 24 -3.47 2.71 9.20
N GLU A 25 -4.61 3.39 9.13
CA GLU A 25 -4.68 4.86 9.24
C GLU A 25 -4.19 5.37 10.60
N GLN A 26 -4.43 4.63 11.69
CA GLN A 26 -3.90 4.97 13.03
C GLN A 26 -2.37 4.86 13.09
N LYS A 27 -1.78 3.86 12.44
CA LYS A 27 -0.33 3.63 12.44
C LYS A 27 0.41 4.56 11.47
N TYR A 28 -0.15 4.81 10.29
CA TYR A 28 0.47 5.55 9.20
C TYR A 28 -0.24 6.89 8.97
N ARG A 29 0.26 7.96 9.61
CA ARG A 29 -0.36 9.29 9.58
C ARG A 29 -0.39 9.93 8.19
N ARG A 30 0.48 9.49 7.29
CA ARG A 30 0.54 9.95 5.89
C ARG A 30 0.29 8.81 4.91
N LEU A 31 -0.83 8.11 5.08
CA LEU A 31 -1.28 7.08 4.15
C LEU A 31 -1.68 7.73 2.81
N VAL A 32 -0.99 7.36 1.73
CA VAL A 32 -1.18 7.88 0.37
C VAL A 32 -2.13 6.98 -0.42
N SER A 33 -2.01 5.67 -0.26
CA SER A 33 -2.84 4.65 -0.90
C SER A 33 -3.17 3.54 0.09
N TYR A 34 -4.40 3.06 0.04
CA TYR A 34 -4.85 1.81 0.65
C TYR A 34 -5.59 1.05 -0.44
N THR A 35 -5.01 -0.04 -0.91
CA THR A 35 -5.48 -0.77 -2.10
C THR A 35 -5.89 -2.19 -1.70
N PRO A 36 -7.19 -2.49 -1.57
CA PRO A 36 -7.67 -3.87 -1.48
C PRO A 36 -7.39 -4.60 -2.81
N MET A 37 -6.68 -5.73 -2.75
CA MET A 37 -6.33 -6.53 -3.91
C MET A 37 -7.37 -7.62 -4.15
N ALA A 38 -7.53 -8.01 -5.42
CA ALA A 38 -8.53 -9.01 -5.82
C ALA A 38 -8.12 -10.46 -5.49
N ARG A 39 -6.82 -10.76 -5.42
CA ARG A 39 -6.25 -12.11 -5.21
C ARG A 39 -4.79 -12.03 -4.76
N GLY A 40 -4.23 -13.15 -4.31
CA GLY A 40 -2.86 -13.29 -3.78
C GLY A 40 -2.82 -13.21 -2.25
N GLY A 41 -1.67 -13.54 -1.68
CA GLY A 41 -1.47 -13.57 -0.22
C GLY A 41 -0.08 -13.11 0.20
N HIS A 42 0.50 -13.87 1.14
CA HIS A 42 1.74 -13.52 1.83
C HIS A 42 2.92 -13.26 0.88
N PHE A 43 3.02 -14.03 -0.21
CA PHE A 43 4.06 -13.86 -1.21
C PHE A 43 3.56 -13.03 -2.40
N ALA A 44 2.88 -11.92 -2.14
CA ALA A 44 2.23 -11.04 -3.11
C ALA A 44 3.03 -10.77 -4.40
N ALA A 45 4.33 -10.48 -4.29
CA ALA A 45 5.19 -10.20 -5.44
C ALA A 45 5.48 -11.45 -6.31
N MET A 46 5.46 -12.64 -5.70
CA MET A 46 5.66 -13.92 -6.39
C MET A 46 4.34 -14.47 -6.93
N GLU A 47 3.27 -14.40 -6.14
CA GLU A 47 1.93 -14.90 -6.50
C GLU A 47 1.28 -14.00 -7.56
N GLU A 48 1.35 -12.69 -7.38
CA GLU A 48 0.66 -11.70 -8.22
C GLU A 48 1.60 -10.57 -8.66
N PRO A 49 2.65 -10.88 -9.44
CA PRO A 49 3.71 -9.95 -9.77
C PRO A 49 3.21 -8.67 -10.46
N ARG A 50 2.19 -8.81 -11.33
CA ARG A 50 1.61 -7.66 -12.05
C ARG A 50 0.83 -6.73 -11.10
N LEU A 51 -0.02 -7.30 -10.24
CA LEU A 51 -0.79 -6.50 -9.28
C LEU A 51 0.13 -5.74 -8.32
N MET A 52 1.16 -6.42 -7.79
CA MET A 52 2.13 -5.80 -6.91
C MET A 52 2.93 -4.70 -7.62
N ALA A 53 3.42 -4.97 -8.83
CA ALA A 53 4.19 -3.99 -9.60
C ALA A 53 3.37 -2.75 -9.96
N GLU A 54 2.10 -2.91 -10.34
CA GLU A 54 1.20 -1.80 -10.66
C GLU A 54 0.94 -0.92 -9.43
N ASP A 55 0.71 -1.50 -8.26
CA ASP A 55 0.49 -0.73 -7.02
C ASP A 55 1.73 0.09 -6.64
N ILE A 56 2.93 -0.52 -6.70
CA ILE A 56 4.20 0.18 -6.45
C ILE A 56 4.38 1.34 -7.42
N GLN A 57 4.15 1.12 -8.72
CA GLN A 57 4.27 2.17 -9.74
C GLN A 57 3.28 3.31 -9.51
N ASN A 58 2.03 2.98 -9.17
CA ASN A 58 0.97 3.97 -8.92
C ASN A 58 1.26 4.81 -7.66
N PHE A 59 1.69 4.17 -6.58
CA PHE A 59 2.14 4.85 -5.37
C PHE A 59 3.31 5.80 -5.67
N THR A 60 4.34 5.31 -6.36
CA THR A 60 5.54 6.08 -6.70
C THR A 60 5.20 7.30 -7.54
N ARG A 61 4.41 7.13 -8.60
CA ARG A 61 3.92 8.23 -9.45
C ARG A 61 3.16 9.29 -8.63
N THR A 62 2.34 8.86 -7.68
CA THR A 62 1.56 9.75 -6.82
C THR A 62 2.45 10.57 -5.89
N VAL A 63 3.42 9.92 -5.24
CA VAL A 63 4.38 10.58 -4.32
C VAL A 63 5.25 11.59 -5.07
N GLU A 64 5.80 11.20 -6.22
CA GLU A 64 6.64 12.08 -7.04
C GLU A 64 5.87 13.29 -7.59
N LYS A 65 4.60 13.10 -8.00
CA LYS A 65 3.72 14.24 -8.36
C LYS A 65 3.49 15.19 -7.19
N ARG A 66 3.33 14.69 -5.96
CA ARG A 66 3.14 15.52 -4.76
C ARG A 66 4.42 16.29 -4.40
N LYS A 67 5.60 15.69 -4.56
CA LYS A 67 6.89 16.38 -4.36
C LYS A 67 7.06 17.55 -5.32
N ARG A 68 6.75 17.39 -6.60
CA ARG A 68 6.91 18.43 -7.63
C ARG A 68 5.96 19.61 -7.49
N LYS A 69 4.87 19.46 -6.74
CA LYS A 69 3.88 20.53 -6.48
C LYS A 69 4.19 21.34 -5.22
N LYS A 70 5.23 20.96 -4.48
CA LYS A 70 5.66 21.60 -3.25
C LYS A 70 6.93 22.39 -3.51
#